data_AF-A0A453NL39-F1
#
_entry.id   AF-A0A453NL39-F1
#
_cell.length_a   1.000
_cell.length_b   1.000
_cell.length_c   1.000
_cell.angle_alpha   90.00
_cell.angle_beta   90.00
_cell.angle_gamma   90.00
#
_symmetry.space_group_name_H-M   'P 1'
#
loop_
_entity.id
_entity.type
_entity.pdbx_description
1 polymer ?
#
loop_
_entity_poly.entity_id
_entity_poly.type
_entity_poly.pdbx_seq_one_letter_code
_entity_poly.pdbx_strand_id
1 'polypeptide(L)'
;MMQRDSIYAASEFAARNQLPVSIKEQMLSHFCLQFKTEGYNQKTMLNGLPKGIRSSIAYSLFFPILRRAYLFHGVSNSFIAELVI
;
A
#
# COMPACT_ATOMS: atom_id res chain seq x y z
N MET A 1 7.30 17.70 -8.16
CA MET A 1 8.65 17.48 -8.71
C MET A 1 9.09 16.01 -8.55
N MET A 2 8.90 15.39 -7.38
CA MET A 2 9.35 14.03 -7.03
C MET A 2 8.87 12.83 -7.88
N GLN A 3 7.92 13.00 -8.81
CA GLN A 3 7.34 11.88 -9.57
C GLN A 3 8.22 11.43 -10.75
N ARG A 4 8.88 12.38 -11.42
CA ARG A 4 9.81 12.07 -12.52
C ARG A 4 11.12 11.51 -11.99
N ASP A 5 11.54 11.97 -10.82
CA ASP A 5 12.79 11.56 -10.19
C ASP A 5 12.76 10.08 -9.79
N SER A 6 11.66 9.58 -9.23
CA SER A 6 11.53 8.15 -8.89
C SER A 6 11.50 7.24 -10.13
N ILE A 7 10.82 7.65 -11.20
CA ILE A 7 10.78 6.92 -12.47
C ILE A 7 12.17 6.92 -13.13
N TYR A 8 12.87 8.04 -13.06
CA TYR A 8 14.23 8.19 -13.57
C TYR A 8 15.21 7.33 -12.78
N ALA A 9 15.17 7.38 -11.44
CA ALA A 9 15.99 6.55 -10.57
C ALA A 9 15.75 5.04 -10.78
N ALA A 10 14.49 4.62 -10.96
CA ALA A 10 14.15 3.23 -11.26
C ALA A 10 14.70 2.79 -12.64
N SER A 11 14.62 3.67 -13.63
CA SER A 11 15.15 3.41 -14.97
C SER A 11 16.69 3.34 -14.97
N GLU A 12 17.34 4.22 -14.22
CA GLU A 12 18.79 4.24 -14.05
C GLU A 12 19.28 3.01 -13.29
N PHE A 13 18.58 2.62 -12.22
CA PHE A 13 18.87 1.40 -11.47
C PHE A 13 18.79 0.15 -12.37
N ALA A 14 17.75 0.04 -13.18
CA ALA A 14 17.60 -1.07 -14.12
C ALA A 14 18.71 -1.10 -15.17
N ALA A 15 19.13 0.06 -15.68
CA ALA A 15 20.22 0.17 -16.64
C ALA A 15 21.58 -0.17 -16.01
N ARG A 16 21.89 0.36 -14.82
CA ARG A 16 23.14 0.10 -14.09
C ARG A 16 23.31 -1.38 -13.74
N ASN A 17 22.22 -2.07 -13.40
CA ASN A 17 22.24 -3.47 -13.01
C ASN A 17 21.93 -4.45 -14.16
N GLN A 18 21.80 -3.96 -15.40
CA GLN A 18 21.49 -4.76 -16.59
C GLN A 18 20.27 -5.68 -16.39
N LEU A 19 19.22 -5.15 -15.74
CA LEU A 19 18.02 -5.92 -15.47
C LEU A 19 17.32 -6.27 -16.79
N PRO A 20 16.71 -7.47 -16.89
CA PRO A 20 15.86 -7.82 -18.02
C PRO A 20 14.75 -6.77 -18.23
N VAL A 21 14.39 -6.54 -19.49
CA VAL A 21 13.36 -5.55 -19.88
C VAL A 21 12.04 -5.80 -19.12
N SER A 22 11.65 -7.06 -18.95
CA SER A 22 10.44 -7.45 -18.20
C SER A 22 10.45 -6.96 -16.74
N ILE A 23 11.59 -7.04 -16.05
CA ILE A 23 11.74 -6.59 -14.67
C ILE A 23 11.68 -5.06 -14.59
N LYS A 24 12.34 -4.38 -15.53
CA LYS A 24 12.27 -2.92 -15.65
C LYS A 24 10.82 -2.46 -15.85
N GLU A 25 10.08 -3.09 -16.75
CA GLU A 25 8.68 -2.77 -17.02
C GLU A 25 7.78 -3.03 -15.81
N GLN A 26 8.00 -4.12 -15.07
CA GLN A 26 7.30 -4.39 -13.82
C GLN A 26 7.56 -3.31 -12.77
N MET A 27 8.82 -2.90 -12.59
CA MET A 27 9.17 -1.82 -11.66
C MET A 27 8.47 -0.51 -12.03
N LEU A 28 8.54 -0.11 -13.31
CA LEU A 28 7.90 1.13 -13.79
C LEU A 28 6.38 1.08 -13.67
N SER A 29 5.77 -0.08 -13.97
CA SER A 29 4.34 -0.30 -13.83
C SER A 29 3.90 -0.21 -12.37
N HIS A 30 4.68 -0.77 -11.45
CA HIS A 30 4.44 -0.66 -10.01
C HIS A 30 4.49 0.80 -9.55
N PHE A 31 5.53 1.56 -9.92
CA PHE A 31 5.61 2.99 -9.56
C PHE A 31 4.45 3.82 -10.14
N CYS A 32 4.02 3.53 -11.37
CA CYS A 32 2.89 4.21 -12.00
C CYS A 32 1.57 3.90 -11.29
N LEU A 33 1.34 2.63 -10.91
CA LEU A 33 0.17 2.22 -10.15
C LEU A 33 0.18 2.82 -8.75
N GLN A 34 1.29 2.70 -8.03
CA GLN A 34 1.48 3.29 -6.71
C GLN A 34 1.19 4.79 -6.74
N PHE A 35 1.66 5.51 -7.77
CA PHE A 35 1.37 6.93 -7.94
C PHE A 35 -0.11 7.22 -8.15
N LYS A 36 -0.81 6.42 -8.97
CA LYS A 36 -2.26 6.60 -9.20
C LYS A 36 -3.07 6.33 -7.93
N THR A 37 -2.59 5.45 -7.05
CA THR A 37 -3.32 5.03 -5.85
C THR A 37 -2.91 5.80 -4.59
N GLU A 38 -1.65 6.23 -4.47
CA GLU A 38 -1.15 7.01 -3.35
C GLU A 38 -1.28 8.50 -3.68
N GLY A 39 -2.29 9.16 -3.10
CA GLY A 39 -2.27 10.61 -3.01
C GLY A 39 -1.00 11.05 -2.28
N TYR A 40 -0.29 12.05 -2.80
CA TYR A 40 1.06 12.46 -2.39
C TYR A 40 1.27 12.60 -0.87
N ASN A 41 0.21 12.79 -0.09
CA ASN A 41 0.26 12.95 1.36
C ASN A 41 -0.55 11.92 2.17
N GLN A 42 -1.09 10.84 1.58
CA GLN A 42 -2.02 9.96 2.31
C GLN A 42 -1.39 9.31 3.55
N LYS A 43 -0.16 8.79 3.44
CA LYS A 43 0.58 8.21 4.58
C LYS A 43 0.93 9.27 5.63
N THR A 44 1.39 10.45 5.20
CA THR A 44 1.73 11.57 6.09
C THR A 44 0.49 12.10 6.83
N MET A 45 -0.64 12.23 6.14
CA MET A 45 -1.92 12.63 6.73
C MET A 45 -2.41 11.60 7.73
N LEU A 46 -2.37 10.31 7.38
CA LEU A 46 -2.72 9.24 8.31
C LEU A 46 -1.84 9.27 9.57
N ASN A 47 -0.53 9.42 9.41
CA ASN A 47 0.41 9.48 10.54
C ASN A 47 0.20 10.68 11.47
N GLY A 48 -0.36 11.79 10.97
CA GLY A 48 -0.75 12.94 11.77
C GLY A 48 -2.01 12.73 12.61
N LEU A 49 -2.78 11.66 12.36
CA LEU A 49 -4.01 11.38 13.09
C LEU A 49 -3.74 10.62 14.41
N PRO A 50 -4.50 10.92 15.48
CA PRO A 50 -4.52 10.13 16.71
C PRO A 50 -4.73 8.64 16.43
N LYS A 51 -4.12 7.78 17.27
CA LYS A 51 -4.20 6.32 17.12
C LYS A 51 -5.65 5.84 16.97
N GLY A 52 -6.58 6.34 17.79
CA GLY A 52 -8.00 5.94 17.72
C GLY A 52 -8.66 6.25 16.36
N ILE A 53 -8.35 7.39 15.75
CA ILE A 53 -8.89 7.75 14.43
C ILE A 53 -8.28 6.84 13.36
N ARG A 54 -6.97 6.60 13.40
CA ARG A 54 -6.31 5.66 12.49
C ARG A 54 -6.88 4.25 12.59
N SER A 55 -7.06 3.74 13.81
CA SER A 55 -7.64 2.42 14.06
C SER A 55 -9.09 2.35 13.58
N SER A 56 -9.89 3.40 13.73
CA SER A 56 -11.27 3.47 13.21
C SER A 56 -11.32 3.46 11.67
N ILE A 57 -10.40 4.17 11.01
CA ILE A 57 -10.25 4.14 9.55
C ILE A 57 -9.84 2.73 9.09
N ALA A 58 -8.82 2.14 9.72
CA ALA A 58 -8.36 0.79 9.39
C ALA A 58 -9.49 -0.23 9.56
N TYR A 59 -10.19 -0.18 10.69
CA TYR A 59 -11.34 -1.04 10.97
C TYR A 59 -12.40 -0.92 9.86
N SER A 60 -12.79 0.29 9.50
CA SER A 60 -13.80 0.53 8.46
C SER A 60 -13.39 0.00 7.07
N LEU A 61 -12.09 0.06 6.74
CA LEU A 61 -11.57 -0.38 5.46
C LEU A 61 -11.35 -1.90 5.38
N PHE A 62 -10.82 -2.52 6.44
CA PHE A 62 -10.30 -3.89 6.38
C PHE A 62 -11.18 -4.92 7.10
N PHE A 63 -11.91 -4.53 8.15
CA PHE A 63 -12.75 -5.47 8.90
C PHE A 63 -13.79 -6.19 8.02
N PRO A 64 -14.54 -5.51 7.12
CA PRO A 64 -15.51 -6.18 6.26
C PRO A 64 -14.87 -7.14 5.26
N ILE A 65 -13.62 -6.87 4.86
CA ILE A 65 -12.86 -7.70 3.92
C ILE A 65 -12.41 -8.98 4.62
N LEU A 66 -11.80 -8.86 5.81
CA LEU A 66 -11.34 -10.01 6.59
C LEU A 66 -12.49 -10.92 7.02
N ARG A 67 -13.62 -10.35 7.44
CA ARG A 67 -14.81 -11.14 7.81
C ARG A 67 -15.37 -11.98 6.67
N ARG A 68 -15.14 -11.58 5.41
CA ARG A 68 -15.62 -12.31 4.21
C ARG A 68 -14.59 -13.31 3.68
N ALA A 69 -13.33 -13.23 4.12
CA ALA A 69 -12.32 -14.16 3.70
C ALA A 69 -12.54 -15.51 4.41
N TYR A 70 -12.59 -16.58 3.63
CA TYR A 70 -12.86 -17.93 4.13
C TYR A 70 -11.93 -18.36 5.27
N LEU A 71 -10.70 -17.82 5.30
CA LEU A 71 -9.69 -18.08 6.33
C LEU A 71 -10.16 -17.68 7.74
N PHE A 72 -11.05 -16.69 7.85
CA PHE A 72 -11.57 -16.19 9.13
C PHE A 72 -13.00 -16.66 9.43
N HIS A 73 -13.54 -17.62 8.69
CA HIS A 73 -14.83 -18.20 9.00
C HIS A 73 -14.80 -18.93 10.36
N GLY A 74 -15.75 -18.62 11.23
CA GLY A 74 -15.83 -19.17 12.58
C GLY A 74 -14.93 -18.48 13.61
N VAL A 75 -14.10 -17.53 13.20
CA VAL A 75 -13.30 -16.70 14.10
C VAL A 75 -14.15 -15.57 14.69
N SER A 76 -13.92 -15.21 15.95
CA SER A 76 -14.68 -14.16 16.62
C SER A 76 -14.43 -12.78 15.99
N ASN A 77 -15.45 -11.93 16.01
CA ASN A 77 -15.32 -10.55 15.54
C ASN A 77 -14.30 -9.76 16.37
N SER A 78 -14.13 -10.06 17.67
CA SER A 78 -13.12 -9.40 18.51
C SER A 78 -11.70 -9.70 18.05
N PHE A 79 -11.42 -10.95 17.67
CA PHE A 79 -10.10 -11.33 17.15
C PHE A 79 -9.82 -10.66 15.80
N ILE A 80 -10.81 -10.63 14.89
CA ILE A 80 -10.66 -9.94 13.60
C ILE A 80 -10.46 -8.42 13.82
N ALA A 81 -11.13 -7.83 14.81
CA ALA A 81 -10.96 -6.43 15.16
C ALA A 81 -9.53 -6.13 15.65
N GLU A 82 -8.97 -6.98 16.52
CA GLU A 82 -7.60 -6.85 17.02
C GLU A 82 -6.55 -6.98 15.90
N LEU A 83 -6.81 -7.79 14.86
CA LEU A 83 -5.89 -7.93 13.72
C LEU A 83 -5.77 -6.65 12.88
N VAL A 84 -6.78 -5.78 12.93
CA VAL A 84 -6.84 -4.56 12.12
C VAL A 84 -6.28 -3.33 12.86
N ILE A 85 -6.16 -3.38 14.19
CA ILE A 85 -5.92 -2.22 15.08
C ILE A 85 -4.45 -2.01 15.46
#